data_AF-A0A1I0ZL87-F1
#
_entry.id   AF-A0A1I0ZL87-F1
#
_cell.length_a   1.000
_cell.length_b   1.000
_cell.length_c   1.000
_cell.angle_alpha   90.00
_cell.angle_beta   90.00
_cell.angle_gamma   90.00
#
_symmetry.space_group_name_H-M   'P 1'
#
loop_
_entity.id
_entity.type
_entity.pdbx_description
1 polymer ?
#
loop_
_entity_poly.entity_id
_entity_poly.type
_entity_poly.pdbx_seq_one_letter_code
_entity_poly.pdbx_strand_id
1 'polypeptide(L)'
;MCKVIIADDEELELEALKMIIDKKIKNVSVVGVAHNGDEVIKMNDTLNPDIIFMDAIMPGIDGFEAAKIIKKQDKDKKIILMSIYDNFEFLQRALKIKVDDYLLKPIKPEKVIEILDEYIKSNEEYFLRKDLSNEDKLKHAVRYIEKNFKNNITLKDVADYMNFSNTYFSKSFKKYVGVNFNKYITEIRIKEAKRLLEKTSISINDLAFDMGYNEPNYFCKVFKKMEGITPSEYREKFGIKV
;
A
#
# COMPACT_ATOMS: atom_id res chain seq x y z
N MET A 1 -6.95 7.18 7.06
CA MET A 1 -7.69 8.33 6.48
C MET A 1 -7.65 8.32 4.94
N CYS A 2 -8.83 8.35 4.31
CA CYS A 2 -9.06 8.46 2.87
C CYS A 2 -8.84 9.91 2.41
N LYS A 3 -8.05 10.10 1.36
CA LYS A 3 -7.71 11.41 0.79
C LYS A 3 -8.54 11.68 -0.45
N VAL A 4 -9.23 12.81 -0.47
CA VAL A 4 -10.09 13.22 -1.58
C VAL A 4 -9.59 14.52 -2.19
N ILE A 5 -9.59 14.60 -3.52
CA ILE A 5 -9.57 15.88 -4.24
C ILE A 5 -10.99 16.17 -4.73
N ILE A 6 -11.40 17.42 -4.63
CA ILE A 6 -12.61 17.94 -5.26
C ILE A 6 -12.23 18.99 -6.30
N ALA A 7 -12.95 19.02 -7.42
CA ALA A 7 -12.68 19.96 -8.49
C ALA A 7 -13.95 20.47 -9.16
N ASP A 8 -14.04 21.79 -9.30
CA ASP A 8 -15.16 22.54 -9.85
C ASP A 8 -14.69 23.98 -10.11
N ASP A 9 -15.14 24.61 -11.18
CA ASP A 9 -14.84 26.04 -11.42
C ASP A 9 -15.75 26.97 -10.61
N GLU A 10 -16.80 26.43 -9.97
CA GLU A 10 -17.69 27.17 -9.07
C GLU A 10 -17.34 26.95 -7.57
N GLU A 11 -16.96 28.01 -6.87
CA GLU A 11 -16.56 27.96 -5.44
C GLU A 11 -17.66 27.40 -4.52
N LEU A 12 -18.93 27.73 -4.81
CA LEU A 12 -20.05 27.30 -3.99
C LEU A 12 -20.28 25.78 -4.06
N GLU A 13 -20.04 25.15 -5.21
CA GLU A 13 -20.11 23.70 -5.39
C GLU A 13 -18.99 23.01 -4.60
N LEU A 14 -17.77 23.56 -4.64
CA LEU A 14 -16.63 23.08 -3.86
C LEU A 14 -16.90 23.15 -2.35
N GLU A 15 -17.41 24.28 -1.86
CA GLU A 15 -17.77 24.45 -0.45
C GLU A 15 -18.86 23.46 -0.03
N ALA A 16 -19.91 23.30 -0.84
CA ALA A 16 -20.99 22.36 -0.56
C ALA A 16 -20.49 20.91 -0.50
N LEU A 17 -19.68 20.48 -1.46
CA LEU A 17 -19.12 19.13 -1.50
C LEU A 17 -18.17 18.89 -0.33
N LYS A 18 -17.31 19.86 -0.01
CA LYS A 18 -16.44 19.80 1.15
C LYS A 18 -17.23 19.69 2.45
N MET A 19 -18.31 20.46 2.61
CA MET A 19 -19.20 20.35 3.77
C MET A 19 -19.85 18.97 3.90
N ILE A 20 -20.26 18.36 2.78
CA ILE A 20 -20.81 17.00 2.77
C ILE A 20 -19.76 16.00 3.27
N ILE A 21 -18.53 16.09 2.75
CA ILE A 21 -17.44 15.17 3.07
C ILE A 21 -16.97 15.34 4.52
N ASP A 22 -16.60 16.55 4.92
CA ASP A 22 -15.97 16.83 6.22
C ASP A 22 -16.94 16.60 7.41
N LYS A 23 -18.24 16.93 7.25
CA LYS A 23 -19.20 16.84 8.36
C LYS A 23 -19.76 15.44 8.58
N LYS A 24 -19.80 14.60 7.55
CA LYS A 24 -20.51 13.32 7.62
C LYS A 24 -19.59 12.11 7.71
N ILE A 25 -18.29 12.22 7.42
CA ILE A 25 -17.40 11.07 7.35
C ILE A 25 -16.07 11.33 8.09
N LYS A 26 -15.90 10.72 9.27
CA LYS A 26 -14.74 10.94 10.16
C LYS A 26 -13.39 10.52 9.61
N ASN A 27 -13.36 9.59 8.65
CA ASN A 27 -12.12 8.98 8.13
C ASN A 27 -11.81 9.41 6.70
N VAL A 28 -12.43 10.48 6.20
CA VAL A 28 -12.18 11.09 4.90
C VAL A 28 -11.68 12.52 5.11
N SER A 29 -10.77 12.98 4.26
CA SER A 29 -10.28 14.34 4.28
C SER A 29 -10.13 14.85 2.85
N VAL A 30 -10.69 16.04 2.59
CA VAL A 30 -10.42 16.79 1.37
C VAL A 30 -9.00 17.37 1.47
N VAL A 31 -8.08 16.82 0.69
CA VAL A 31 -6.65 17.19 0.70
C VAL A 31 -6.28 18.20 -0.38
N GLY A 32 -7.16 18.40 -1.37
CA GLY A 32 -6.96 19.36 -2.46
C GLY A 32 -8.29 19.83 -3.03
N VAL A 33 -8.29 21.08 -3.47
CA VAL A 33 -9.41 21.76 -4.14
C VAL A 33 -8.84 22.34 -5.42
N ALA A 34 -9.46 22.02 -6.56
CA ALA A 34 -8.98 22.42 -7.87
C ALA A 34 -10.09 23.16 -8.65
N HIS A 35 -9.71 24.08 -9.52
CA HIS A 35 -10.68 24.89 -10.28
C HIS A 35 -10.66 24.62 -11.80
N ASN A 36 -9.84 23.68 -12.24
CA ASN A 36 -9.69 23.26 -13.64
C ASN A 36 -8.94 21.93 -13.73
N GLY A 37 -8.97 21.29 -14.90
CA GLY A 37 -8.31 20.00 -15.11
C GLY A 37 -6.78 20.02 -14.94
N ASP A 38 -6.11 21.13 -15.26
CA ASP A 38 -4.66 21.27 -15.09
C ASP A 38 -4.25 21.17 -13.61
N GLU A 39 -5.00 21.81 -12.73
CA GLU A 39 -4.79 21.73 -11.28
C GLU A 39 -5.06 20.32 -10.75
N VAL A 40 -6.13 19.66 -11.19
CA VAL A 40 -6.43 18.28 -10.78
C VAL A 40 -5.29 17.33 -11.12
N ILE A 41 -4.75 17.42 -12.34
CA ILE A 41 -3.63 16.58 -12.79
C ILE A 41 -2.41 16.82 -11.89
N LYS A 42 -2.03 18.08 -11.68
CA LYS A 42 -0.87 18.42 -10.82
C LYS A 42 -1.07 17.98 -9.37
N MET A 43 -2.27 18.15 -8.83
CA MET A 43 -2.58 17.76 -7.46
C MET A 43 -2.65 16.24 -7.31
N ASN A 44 -3.11 15.50 -8.32
CA ASN A 44 -3.07 14.03 -8.30
C ASN A 44 -1.63 13.52 -8.12
N ASP A 45 -0.68 14.08 -8.86
CA ASP A 45 0.72 13.66 -8.80
C ASP A 45 1.39 14.00 -7.46
N THR A 46 1.03 15.13 -6.87
CA THR A 46 1.66 15.64 -5.64
C THR A 46 1.02 15.12 -4.36
N LEU A 47 -0.31 15.01 -4.32
CA LEU A 47 -1.07 14.64 -3.12
C LEU A 47 -1.39 13.15 -3.06
N ASN A 48 -1.36 12.48 -4.22
CA ASN A 48 -1.75 11.09 -4.43
C ASN A 48 -3.07 10.75 -3.71
N PRO A 49 -4.21 11.33 -4.16
CA PRO A 49 -5.51 11.10 -3.53
C PRO A 49 -5.97 9.65 -3.75
N ASP A 50 -6.82 9.17 -2.83
CA ASP A 50 -7.47 7.87 -2.96
C ASP A 50 -8.68 7.99 -3.94
N ILE A 51 -9.40 9.12 -3.93
CA ILE A 51 -10.55 9.40 -4.81
C ILE A 51 -10.52 10.86 -5.32
N ILE A 52 -10.97 11.09 -6.54
CA ILE A 52 -11.17 12.41 -7.13
C ILE A 52 -12.64 12.59 -7.50
N PHE A 53 -13.29 13.63 -6.96
CA PHE A 53 -14.56 14.15 -7.46
C PHE A 53 -14.28 15.35 -8.35
N MET A 54 -14.79 15.36 -9.56
CA MET A 54 -14.41 16.37 -10.54
C MET A 54 -15.59 16.73 -11.43
N ASP A 55 -15.83 18.03 -11.60
CA ASP A 55 -16.79 18.51 -12.58
C ASP A 55 -16.35 18.12 -14.00
N ALA A 56 -17.33 17.74 -14.81
CA ALA A 56 -17.12 17.26 -16.15
C ALA A 56 -16.68 18.37 -17.11
N ILE A 57 -17.15 19.61 -16.89
CA ILE A 57 -16.99 20.75 -17.79
C ILE A 57 -16.41 21.93 -17.00
N MET A 58 -15.10 22.12 -17.10
CA MET A 58 -14.39 23.26 -16.53
C MET A 58 -13.64 24.01 -17.63
N PRO A 59 -13.28 25.29 -17.43
CA PRO A 59 -12.42 26.04 -18.36
C PRO A 59 -11.05 25.38 -18.56
N GLY A 60 -10.53 25.48 -19.79
CA GLY A 60 -9.24 24.89 -20.14
C GLY A 60 -9.36 23.38 -20.33
N ILE A 61 -8.61 22.61 -19.55
CA ILE A 61 -8.74 21.15 -19.53
C ILE A 61 -10.02 20.77 -18.78
N ASP A 62 -10.95 20.14 -19.48
CA ASP A 62 -12.21 19.65 -18.90
C ASP A 62 -11.99 18.39 -18.04
N GLY A 63 -13.01 17.99 -17.27
CA GLY A 63 -12.92 16.82 -16.39
C GLY A 63 -12.74 15.51 -17.16
N PHE A 64 -13.27 15.39 -18.38
CA PHE A 64 -13.08 14.19 -19.19
C PHE A 64 -11.63 14.04 -19.67
N GLU A 65 -11.01 15.11 -20.13
CA GLU A 65 -9.61 15.14 -20.56
C GLU A 65 -8.68 14.89 -19.37
N ALA A 66 -8.92 15.54 -18.24
CA ALA A 66 -8.17 15.30 -17.01
C ALA A 66 -8.29 13.84 -16.54
N ALA A 67 -9.49 13.29 -16.51
CA ALA A 67 -9.73 11.89 -16.14
C ALA A 67 -9.01 10.93 -17.10
N LYS A 68 -9.03 11.20 -18.41
CA LYS A 68 -8.34 10.39 -19.41
C LYS A 68 -6.82 10.41 -19.20
N ILE A 69 -6.25 11.57 -18.88
CA ILE A 69 -4.81 11.71 -18.60
C ILE A 69 -4.43 10.92 -17.35
N ILE A 70 -5.18 11.10 -16.25
CA ILE A 70 -4.93 10.43 -14.98
C ILE A 70 -5.09 8.90 -15.13
N LYS A 71 -6.18 8.41 -15.74
CA LYS A 71 -6.42 6.97 -15.97
C LYS A 71 -5.38 6.32 -16.88
N LYS A 72 -4.72 7.09 -17.75
CA LYS A 72 -3.60 6.57 -18.57
C LYS A 72 -2.36 6.29 -17.72
N GLN A 73 -2.14 7.05 -16.67
CA GLN A 73 -1.01 6.89 -15.75
C GLN A 73 -1.31 5.87 -14.64
N ASP A 74 -2.52 5.93 -14.09
CA ASP A 74 -3.01 5.04 -13.04
C ASP A 74 -4.44 4.60 -13.38
N LYS A 75 -4.56 3.38 -13.93
CA LYS A 75 -5.85 2.81 -14.37
C LYS A 75 -6.83 2.59 -13.23
N ASP A 76 -6.30 2.38 -12.02
CA ASP A 76 -7.09 2.01 -10.84
C ASP A 76 -7.45 3.25 -9.98
N LYS A 77 -6.94 4.44 -10.33
CA LYS A 77 -7.32 5.70 -9.67
C LYS A 77 -8.83 5.90 -9.66
N LYS A 78 -9.45 6.04 -8.49
CA LYS A 78 -10.89 6.23 -8.37
C LYS A 78 -11.30 7.65 -8.81
N ILE A 79 -12.10 7.77 -9.87
CA ILE A 79 -12.56 9.08 -10.39
C ILE A 79 -14.08 9.08 -10.52
N ILE A 80 -14.71 10.09 -9.92
CA ILE A 80 -16.15 10.36 -9.95
C ILE A 80 -16.36 11.66 -10.72
N LEU A 81 -17.01 11.58 -11.88
CA LEU A 81 -17.37 12.78 -12.63
C LEU A 81 -18.69 13.36 -12.13
N MET A 82 -18.80 14.68 -12.11
CA MET A 82 -20.00 15.42 -11.70
C MET A 82 -20.46 16.31 -12.85
N SER A 83 -21.76 16.45 -13.09
CA SER A 83 -22.24 17.22 -14.23
C SER A 83 -23.67 17.72 -14.02
N ILE A 84 -23.96 18.93 -14.50
CA ILE A 84 -25.33 19.47 -14.59
C ILE A 84 -26.15 18.85 -15.73
N TYR A 85 -25.52 18.09 -16.63
CA TYR A 85 -26.17 17.54 -17.82
C TYR A 85 -26.41 16.03 -17.71
N ASP A 86 -27.64 15.61 -17.97
CA ASP A 86 -28.04 14.20 -18.16
C ASP A 86 -27.83 13.70 -19.60
N ASN A 87 -26.84 14.26 -20.31
CA ASN A 87 -26.62 13.93 -21.70
C ASN A 87 -26.01 12.52 -21.88
N PHE A 88 -26.66 11.70 -22.70
CA PHE A 88 -26.20 10.36 -23.08
C PHE A 88 -24.77 10.34 -23.64
N GLU A 89 -24.36 11.37 -24.39
CA GLU A 89 -22.99 11.47 -24.93
C GLU A 89 -21.93 11.55 -23.82
N PHE A 90 -22.22 12.28 -22.74
CA PHE A 90 -21.32 12.45 -21.61
C PHE A 90 -21.18 11.15 -20.82
N LEU A 91 -22.28 10.43 -20.62
CA LEU A 91 -22.24 9.10 -20.04
C LEU A 91 -21.40 8.14 -20.90
N GLN A 92 -21.56 8.17 -22.23
CA GLN A 92 -20.72 7.36 -23.11
C GLN A 92 -19.23 7.73 -23.02
N ARG A 93 -18.89 9.02 -22.92
CA ARG A 93 -17.50 9.48 -22.72
C ARG A 93 -16.95 8.95 -21.38
N ALA A 94 -17.69 9.10 -20.29
CA ALA A 94 -17.34 8.60 -18.97
C ALA A 94 -17.05 7.08 -19.00
N LEU A 95 -17.94 6.29 -19.61
CA LEU A 95 -17.78 4.84 -19.76
C LEU A 95 -16.55 4.48 -20.60
N LYS A 96 -16.29 5.19 -21.70
CA LYS A 96 -15.10 4.97 -22.55
C LYS A 96 -13.79 5.26 -21.81
N ILE A 97 -13.78 6.29 -20.97
CA ILE A 97 -12.62 6.65 -20.13
C ILE A 97 -12.46 5.69 -18.94
N LYS A 98 -13.51 4.92 -18.61
CA LYS A 98 -13.58 4.03 -17.45
C LYS A 98 -13.43 4.79 -16.13
N VAL A 99 -14.11 5.93 -16.03
CA VAL A 99 -14.34 6.54 -14.72
C VAL A 99 -15.23 5.62 -13.89
N ASP A 100 -15.14 5.78 -12.58
CA ASP A 100 -15.72 4.83 -11.64
C ASP A 100 -17.19 5.09 -11.35
N ASP A 101 -17.60 6.36 -11.43
CA ASP A 101 -19.00 6.75 -11.29
C ASP A 101 -19.24 8.12 -11.95
N TYR A 102 -20.51 8.46 -12.13
CA TYR A 102 -20.99 9.71 -12.72
C TYR A 102 -22.20 10.23 -11.92
N LEU A 103 -22.03 11.39 -11.29
CA LEU A 103 -23.05 12.05 -10.47
C LEU A 103 -23.69 13.22 -11.22
N LEU A 104 -25.01 13.35 -11.09
CA LEU A 104 -25.74 14.51 -11.57
C LEU A 104 -25.83 15.58 -10.48
N LYS A 105 -25.57 16.84 -10.87
CA LYS A 105 -25.84 18.02 -10.05
C LYS A 105 -27.35 18.35 -10.10
N PRO A 106 -27.97 18.80 -8.99
CA PRO A 106 -27.37 19.03 -7.68
C PRO A 106 -27.02 17.72 -6.97
N ILE A 107 -25.82 17.68 -6.38
CA ILE A 107 -25.28 16.46 -5.77
C ILE A 107 -26.05 16.16 -4.47
N LYS A 108 -26.65 14.97 -4.43
CA LYS A 108 -27.31 14.48 -3.21
C LYS A 108 -26.24 14.02 -2.21
N PRO A 109 -26.22 14.53 -0.97
CA PRO A 109 -25.24 14.12 0.04
C PRO A 109 -25.16 12.61 0.24
N GLU A 110 -26.30 11.91 0.14
CA GLU A 110 -26.39 10.47 0.34
C GLU A 110 -25.57 9.69 -0.69
N LYS A 111 -25.48 10.19 -1.94
CA LYS A 111 -24.73 9.54 -3.01
C LYS A 111 -23.22 9.66 -2.82
N VAL A 112 -22.75 10.82 -2.36
CA VAL A 112 -21.33 11.02 -2.03
C VAL A 112 -20.92 10.11 -0.88
N ILE A 113 -21.77 10.00 0.15
CA ILE A 113 -21.52 9.13 1.31
C ILE A 113 -21.48 7.66 0.88
N GLU A 114 -22.44 7.21 0.07
CA GLU A 114 -22.50 5.84 -0.46
C GLU A 114 -21.19 5.46 -1.18
N ILE A 115 -20.72 6.30 -2.11
CA ILE A 115 -19.47 6.07 -2.86
C ILE A 115 -18.26 5.98 -1.92
N LEU A 116 -18.17 6.90 -0.95
CA LEU A 116 -17.05 6.95 -0.02
C LEU A 116 -17.04 5.75 0.93
N ASP A 117 -18.21 5.37 1.47
CA ASP A 117 -18.35 4.23 2.36
C ASP A 117 -18.06 2.91 1.64
N GLU A 118 -18.56 2.73 0.41
CA GLU A 118 -18.26 1.57 -0.41
C GLU A 118 -16.77 1.46 -0.71
N TYR A 119 -16.12 2.57 -1.04
CA TYR A 119 -14.68 2.60 -1.28
C TYR A 119 -13.89 2.24 -0.02
N ILE A 120 -14.23 2.83 1.13
CA ILE A 120 -13.55 2.55 2.40
C ILE A 120 -13.71 1.09 2.79
N LYS A 121 -14.93 0.56 2.71
CA LYS A 121 -15.24 -0.84 3.05
C LYS A 121 -14.49 -1.81 2.14
N SER A 122 -14.42 -1.53 0.85
CA SER A 122 -13.70 -2.36 -0.12
C SER A 122 -12.18 -2.31 0.08
N ASN A 123 -11.68 -1.30 0.79
CA ASN A 123 -10.26 -1.06 1.05
C ASN A 123 -9.94 -1.07 2.56
N GLU A 124 -10.73 -1.77 3.37
CA GLU A 124 -10.63 -1.73 4.83
C GLU A 124 -9.24 -2.12 5.32
N GLU A 125 -8.63 -3.18 4.77
CA GLU A 125 -7.25 -3.57 5.11
C GLU A 125 -6.22 -2.47 4.81
N TYR A 126 -6.37 -1.78 3.68
CA TYR A 126 -5.50 -0.69 3.28
C TYR A 126 -5.61 0.48 4.27
N PHE A 127 -6.83 0.84 4.66
CA PHE A 127 -7.08 1.92 5.62
C PHE A 127 -6.69 1.58 7.05
N LEU A 128 -6.97 0.36 7.51
CA LEU A 128 -6.52 -0.16 8.80
C LEU A 128 -5.00 -0.05 8.92
N ARG A 129 -4.25 -0.39 7.87
CA ARG A 129 -2.79 -0.22 7.85
C ARG A 129 -2.38 1.24 7.86
N LYS A 130 -3.11 2.13 7.19
CA LYS A 130 -2.79 3.57 7.06
C LYS A 130 -2.88 4.29 8.42
N ASP A 131 -3.86 3.94 9.26
CA ASP A 131 -4.14 4.55 10.56
C ASP A 131 -3.33 3.97 11.74
N LEU A 132 -2.53 2.93 11.51
CA LEU A 132 -1.54 2.47 12.49
C LEU A 132 -0.49 3.56 12.74
N SER A 133 -0.11 3.74 14.01
CA SER A 133 1.08 4.49 14.36
C SER A 133 2.30 3.91 13.62
N ASN A 134 3.32 4.72 13.37
CA ASN A 134 4.54 4.19 12.72
C ASN A 134 5.17 3.05 13.51
N GLU A 135 5.02 3.05 14.84
CA GLU A 135 5.46 1.98 15.71
C GLU A 135 4.63 0.70 15.52
N ASP A 136 3.30 0.82 15.46
CA ASP A 136 2.42 -0.32 15.18
C ASP A 136 2.63 -0.88 13.77
N LYS A 137 2.89 -0.02 12.78
CA LYS A 137 3.29 -0.44 11.43
C LYS A 137 4.56 -1.28 11.49
N LEU A 138 5.59 -0.84 12.22
CA LEU A 138 6.83 -1.60 12.37
C LEU A 138 6.62 -2.92 13.11
N LYS A 139 5.75 -2.95 14.13
CA LYS A 139 5.35 -4.18 14.81
C LYS A 139 4.67 -5.18 13.87
N HIS A 140 3.78 -4.71 12.99
CA HIS A 140 3.16 -5.55 11.96
C HIS A 140 4.17 -6.00 10.91
N ALA A 141 5.09 -5.13 10.49
CA ALA A 141 6.17 -5.47 9.57
C ALA A 141 7.03 -6.63 10.12
N VAL A 142 7.39 -6.57 11.41
CA VAL A 142 8.14 -7.65 12.08
C VAL A 142 7.35 -8.96 12.04
N ARG A 143 6.06 -8.94 12.40
CA ARG A 143 5.20 -10.14 12.32
C ARG A 143 5.08 -10.71 10.91
N TYR A 144 4.98 -9.83 9.91
CA TYR A 144 4.93 -10.24 8.51
C TYR A 144 6.23 -10.92 8.09
N ILE A 145 7.38 -10.36 8.45
CA ILE A 145 8.70 -10.96 8.20
C ILE A 145 8.82 -12.32 8.88
N GLU A 146 8.42 -12.44 10.15
CA GLU A 146 8.48 -13.70 10.91
C GLU A 146 7.58 -14.81 10.34
N LYS A 147 6.49 -14.46 9.64
CA LYS A 147 5.67 -15.45 8.94
C LYS A 147 6.23 -15.85 7.58
N ASN A 148 7.04 -14.98 6.96
CA ASN A 148 7.45 -15.11 5.56
C ASN A 148 8.97 -15.24 5.36
N PHE A 149 9.77 -15.34 6.42
CA PHE A 149 11.24 -15.32 6.31
C PHE A 149 11.82 -16.48 5.51
N LYS A 150 11.10 -17.59 5.37
CA LYS A 150 11.47 -18.75 4.55
C LYS A 150 11.32 -18.47 3.05
N ASN A 151 10.55 -17.44 2.68
CA ASN A 151 10.37 -17.00 1.30
C ASN A 151 11.46 -15.99 0.93
N ASN A 152 11.61 -15.72 -0.37
CA ASN A 152 12.58 -14.73 -0.89
C ASN A 152 12.08 -13.28 -0.71
N ILE A 153 11.82 -12.90 0.55
CA ILE A 153 11.28 -11.60 0.95
C ILE A 153 12.37 -10.51 0.93
N THR A 154 12.07 -9.36 0.35
CA THR A 154 12.97 -8.21 0.27
C THR A 154 12.52 -7.04 1.14
N LEU A 155 13.43 -6.10 1.39
CA LEU A 155 13.10 -4.88 2.15
C LEU A 155 11.99 -4.08 1.45
N LYS A 156 12.04 -4.04 0.11
CA LYS A 156 11.05 -3.35 -0.72
C LYS A 156 9.67 -3.97 -0.55
N ASP A 157 9.56 -5.30 -0.59
CA ASP A 157 8.28 -6.00 -0.44
C ASP A 157 7.59 -5.63 0.88
N VAL A 158 8.35 -5.55 1.97
CA VAL A 158 7.80 -5.18 3.28
C VAL A 158 7.50 -3.69 3.37
N ALA A 159 8.34 -2.83 2.78
CA ALA A 159 8.08 -1.40 2.73
C ALA A 159 6.77 -1.11 1.98
N ASP A 160 6.59 -1.72 0.81
CA ASP A 160 5.39 -1.59 -0.02
C ASP A 160 4.16 -2.16 0.72
N TYR A 161 4.28 -3.35 1.33
CA TYR A 161 3.21 -3.97 2.14
C TYR A 161 2.73 -3.09 3.31
N MET A 162 3.64 -2.27 3.88
CA MET A 162 3.37 -1.37 5.00
C MET A 162 3.09 0.08 4.58
N ASN A 163 3.03 0.39 3.29
CA ASN A 163 2.90 1.74 2.74
C ASN A 163 4.00 2.71 3.23
N PHE A 164 5.24 2.23 3.29
CA PHE A 164 6.41 3.05 3.57
C PHE A 164 7.26 3.22 2.32
N SER A 165 7.91 4.39 2.20
CA SER A 165 9.04 4.48 1.27
C SER A 165 10.17 3.57 1.73
N ASN A 166 10.88 2.97 0.78
CA ASN A 166 12.01 2.07 1.03
C ASN A 166 13.05 2.69 1.99
N THR A 167 13.37 3.97 1.78
CA THR A 167 14.33 4.73 2.61
C THR A 167 13.82 4.94 4.04
N TYR A 168 12.54 5.29 4.20
CA TYR A 168 11.96 5.49 5.52
C TYR A 168 11.89 4.17 6.28
N PHE A 169 11.39 3.11 5.64
CA PHE A 169 11.30 1.78 6.24
C PHE A 169 12.67 1.29 6.71
N SER A 170 13.70 1.38 5.88
CA SER A 170 15.06 0.94 6.24
C SER A 170 15.58 1.61 7.53
N LYS A 171 15.43 2.94 7.62
CA LYS A 171 15.86 3.71 8.80
C LYS A 171 15.02 3.37 10.04
N SER A 172 13.70 3.40 9.90
CA SER A 172 12.77 3.20 11.01
C SER A 172 12.80 1.76 11.53
N PHE A 173 12.91 0.77 10.64
CA PHE A 173 13.07 -0.64 11.00
C PHE A 173 14.35 -0.87 11.80
N LYS A 174 15.49 -0.35 11.32
CA LYS A 174 16.77 -0.47 12.05
C LYS A 174 16.69 0.18 13.43
N LYS A 175 16.01 1.33 13.55
CA LYS A 175 15.80 2.00 14.83
C LYS A 175 14.92 1.18 15.78
N TYR A 176 13.86 0.57 15.28
CA TYR A 176 12.89 -0.19 16.08
C TYR A 176 13.41 -1.57 16.50
N VAL A 177 14.04 -2.30 15.57
CA VAL A 177 14.53 -3.68 15.78
C VAL A 177 15.98 -3.71 16.29
N GLY A 178 16.76 -2.64 16.06
CA GLY A 178 18.17 -2.52 16.45
C GLY A 178 19.17 -3.02 15.41
N VAL A 179 18.73 -3.79 14.42
CA VAL A 179 19.56 -4.31 13.32
C VAL A 179 18.94 -4.01 11.96
N ASN A 180 19.74 -4.03 10.89
CA ASN A 180 19.20 -3.84 9.54
C ASN A 180 18.34 -5.05 9.11
N PHE A 181 17.49 -4.85 8.10
CA PHE A 181 16.56 -5.86 7.59
C PHE A 181 17.25 -7.20 7.24
N ASN A 182 18.32 -7.17 6.44
CA ASN A 182 19.01 -8.38 6.00
C ASN A 182 19.61 -9.16 7.18
N LYS A 183 20.17 -8.45 8.18
CA LYS A 183 20.70 -9.04 9.40
C LYS A 183 19.57 -9.67 10.22
N TYR A 184 18.43 -8.99 10.36
CA TYR A 184 17.27 -9.52 11.06
C TYR A 184 16.77 -10.84 10.45
N ILE A 185 16.60 -10.87 9.12
CA ILE A 185 16.18 -12.09 8.40
C ILE A 185 17.20 -13.21 8.57
N THR A 186 18.48 -12.89 8.52
CA THR A 186 19.53 -13.89 8.74
C THR A 186 19.45 -14.46 10.15
N GLU A 187 19.27 -13.62 11.17
CA GLU A 187 19.17 -14.04 12.58
C GLU A 187 17.97 -14.97 12.83
N ILE A 188 16.78 -14.64 12.30
CA ILE A 188 15.60 -15.51 12.46
C ILE A 188 15.74 -16.84 11.70
N ARG A 189 16.35 -16.84 10.50
CA ARG A 189 16.63 -18.06 9.72
C ARG A 189 17.60 -18.98 10.46
N ILE A 190 18.70 -18.43 11.00
CA ILE A 190 19.67 -19.23 11.75
C ILE A 190 19.08 -19.74 13.07
N LYS A 191 18.28 -18.92 13.77
CA LYS A 191 17.57 -19.36 14.97
C LYS A 191 16.63 -20.53 14.70
N GLU A 192 15.85 -20.47 13.62
CA GLU A 192 14.96 -21.58 13.24
C GLU A 192 15.75 -22.80 12.75
N ALA A 193 16.83 -22.59 12.00
CA ALA A 193 17.71 -23.68 11.57
C ALA A 193 18.27 -24.46 12.77
N LYS A 194 18.76 -23.75 13.81
CA LYS A 194 19.22 -24.38 15.07
C LYS A 194 18.13 -25.23 15.70
N ARG A 195 16.91 -24.69 15.81
CA ARG A 195 15.75 -25.43 16.37
C ARG A 195 15.46 -26.73 15.63
N LEU A 196 15.63 -26.76 14.31
CA LEU A 196 15.45 -27.96 13.49
C LEU A 196 16.63 -28.92 13.61
N LEU A 197 17.87 -28.42 13.60
CA LEU A 197 19.09 -29.22 13.79
C LEU A 197 19.06 -29.99 15.12
N GLU A 198 18.48 -29.42 16.17
CA GLU A 198 18.34 -30.02 17.50
C GLU A 198 17.29 -31.14 17.58
N LYS A 199 16.40 -31.25 16.60
CA LYS A 199 15.19 -32.09 16.70
C LYS A 199 15.01 -33.07 15.55
N THR A 200 15.68 -32.86 14.42
CA THR A 200 15.42 -33.61 13.19
C THR A 200 16.71 -34.02 12.49
N SER A 201 16.61 -35.09 11.70
CA SER A 201 17.65 -35.61 10.81
C SER A 201 17.56 -35.05 9.37
N ILE A 202 16.86 -33.92 9.16
CA ILE A 202 16.75 -33.29 7.82
C ILE A 202 18.13 -33.03 7.22
N SER A 203 18.31 -33.24 5.91
CA SER A 203 19.61 -32.96 5.29
C SER A 203 19.95 -31.46 5.40
N ILE A 204 21.24 -31.11 5.46
CA ILE A 204 21.66 -29.70 5.54
C ILE A 204 21.26 -28.94 4.26
N ASN A 205 21.20 -29.63 3.12
CA ASN A 205 20.74 -29.05 1.86
C ASN A 205 19.25 -28.69 1.94
N ASP A 206 18.40 -29.62 2.35
CA ASP A 206 16.95 -29.37 2.46
C ASP A 206 16.66 -28.30 3.50
N LEU A 207 17.38 -28.33 4.64
CA LEU A 207 17.28 -27.29 5.65
C LEU A 207 17.62 -25.89 5.08
N ALA A 208 18.67 -25.79 4.25
CA ALA A 208 19.04 -24.52 3.65
C ALA A 208 17.93 -23.97 2.74
N PHE A 209 17.35 -24.83 1.89
CA PHE A 209 16.23 -24.46 1.02
C PHE A 209 14.99 -24.07 1.84
N ASP A 210 14.65 -24.83 2.87
CA ASP A 210 13.54 -24.53 3.79
C ASP A 210 13.72 -23.21 4.53
N MET A 211 14.95 -22.78 4.79
CA MET A 211 15.27 -21.49 5.39
C MET A 211 15.31 -20.34 4.37
N GLY A 212 14.97 -20.58 3.10
CA GLY A 212 14.93 -19.57 2.06
C GLY A 212 16.29 -19.19 1.49
N TYR A 213 17.27 -20.10 1.53
CA TYR A 213 18.55 -19.96 0.84
C TYR A 213 18.52 -20.73 -0.47
N ASN A 214 18.88 -20.08 -1.57
CA ASN A 214 18.99 -20.73 -2.88
C ASN A 214 20.30 -21.53 -3.03
N GLU A 215 21.30 -21.26 -2.18
CA GLU A 215 22.60 -21.91 -2.21
C GLU A 215 22.96 -22.49 -0.84
N PRO A 216 22.91 -23.83 -0.66
CA PRO A 216 23.25 -24.48 0.60
C PRO A 216 24.66 -24.16 1.12
N ASN A 217 25.63 -24.01 0.21
CA ASN A 217 27.00 -23.62 0.57
C ASN A 217 27.07 -22.22 1.20
N TYR A 218 26.24 -21.29 0.72
CA TYR A 218 26.16 -19.96 1.31
C TYR A 218 25.51 -20.01 2.69
N PHE A 219 24.44 -20.80 2.87
CA PHE A 219 23.84 -21.05 4.18
C PHE A 219 24.88 -21.56 5.20
N CYS A 220 25.68 -22.57 4.85
CA CYS A 220 26.71 -23.11 5.74
C CYS A 220 27.75 -22.04 6.15
N LYS A 221 28.18 -21.18 5.22
CA LYS A 221 29.10 -20.06 5.52
C LYS A 221 28.47 -19.06 6.49
N VAL A 222 27.21 -18.70 6.26
CA VAL A 222 26.46 -17.77 7.11
C VAL A 222 26.27 -18.35 8.51
N PHE A 223 25.85 -19.61 8.61
CA PHE A 223 25.68 -20.30 9.90
C PHE A 223 27.01 -20.35 10.66
N LYS A 224 28.10 -20.77 10.02
CA LYS A 224 29.44 -20.81 10.64
C LYS A 224 29.91 -19.44 11.10
N LYS A 225 29.64 -18.39 10.32
CA LYS A 225 29.98 -17.02 10.70
C LYS A 225 29.23 -16.56 11.96
N MET A 226 28.00 -17.02 12.17
CA MET A 226 27.17 -16.64 13.31
C MET A 226 27.41 -17.49 14.56
N GLU A 227 27.60 -18.79 14.39
CA GLU A 227 27.67 -19.75 15.51
C GLU A 227 29.09 -20.26 15.79
N GLY A 228 30.06 -19.92 14.94
CA GLY A 228 31.46 -20.36 15.03
C GLY A 228 31.73 -21.76 14.47
N ILE A 229 30.69 -22.57 14.25
CA ILE A 229 30.75 -23.95 13.76
C ILE A 229 29.75 -24.19 12.63
N THR A 230 29.96 -25.22 11.82
CA THR A 230 29.07 -25.60 10.72
C THR A 230 27.74 -26.17 11.23
N PRO A 231 26.67 -26.17 10.39
CA PRO A 231 25.39 -26.80 10.75
C PRO A 231 25.52 -28.27 11.15
N SER A 232 26.38 -29.03 10.47
CA SER A 232 26.63 -30.45 10.78
C SER A 232 27.29 -30.62 12.15
N GLU A 233 28.37 -29.87 12.42
CA GLU A 233 29.03 -29.87 13.74
C GLU A 233 28.07 -29.41 14.86
N TYR A 234 27.17 -28.46 14.57
CA TYR A 234 26.15 -28.02 15.52
C TYR A 234 25.18 -29.16 15.86
N ARG A 235 24.69 -29.89 14.85
CA ARG A 235 23.78 -31.02 15.05
C ARG A 235 24.43 -32.18 15.83
N GLU A 236 25.70 -32.48 15.57
CA GLU A 236 26.43 -33.55 16.24
C GLU A 236 26.46 -33.39 17.77
N LYS A 237 26.45 -32.15 18.27
CA LYS A 237 26.36 -31.86 19.72
C LYS A 237 25.10 -32.41 20.38
N PHE A 238 24.04 -32.68 19.60
CA PHE A 238 22.77 -33.23 20.07
C PHE A 238 22.63 -34.74 19.76
N GLY A 239 23.68 -35.39 19.26
CA GLY A 239 23.68 -36.83 18.99
C GLY A 239 22.81 -37.28 17.80
N ILE A 240 22.34 -36.34 16.98
CA ILE A 240 21.51 -36.63 15.81
C ILE A 240 22.42 -36.82 14.59
N LYS A 241 22.33 -37.99 13.94
CA LYS A 241 22.97 -38.25 12.65
C LYS A 241 21.93 -38.19 11.53
N VAL A 242 22.36 -37.70 10.36
CA VAL A 242 21.58 -37.69 9.12
C VAL A 242 21.61 -39.07 8.49
#